data_AF-A0A1I4JEL5-F1
#
_entry.id   AF-A0A1I4JEL5-F1
#
_cell.length_a   1.000
_cell.length_b   1.000
_cell.length_c   1.000
_cell.angle_alpha   90.00
_cell.angle_beta   90.00
_cell.angle_gamma   90.00
#
_symmetry.space_group_name_H-M   'P 1'
#
loop_
_entity.id
_entity.type
_entity.pdbx_description
1 polymer ?
#
loop_
_entity_poly.entity_id
_entity_poly.type
_entity_poly.pdbx_seq_one_letter_code
_entity_poly.pdbx_strand_id
1 'polypeptide(L)'
;MNENTVEALESVIDRRGSDGRYTDENLPEPLAGTEFVTASEELPNRCQHDGCRISCQVVERNGGDVQLECRREEYPHTFTINSAEYTFYDIEFESLLRTVADHIGEDISSVAFDLPRRVTAITDSGLRLTMPVAPARFEREVMEIYAEALRDDQPTLLLTTEGKLEDLLELASLFSTGSLVYATPLSALAETSGHLSTMTETAQAIQAMEQKFVDERYEEAGDLVHRVNMNPRYILTELNHMRLLRKTGHLSGGDRLETVTELVFSHLFSTYPGEGGEDDSGQSVPDNLFHIPALDSSKYSESILGVVDAKSADRAKFGREEARGKHDEYLERAERESINTDQVAHAFVILEFKGQQEIEFFDKMDEFYDEETHLVIFTADALAMLMAAYLAATVANELELIRGDFRSAIYPLFEPTAFRDAGLARVEREVGQLQEDYRDRYLQRPRLLIVHRRVVEKQLQRCLASEKEIEPIFERYFADMPLI
;
A
#
# COMPACT_ATOMS: atom_id res chain seq x y z
N MET A 1 -6.79 27.09 17.74
CA MET A 1 -5.53 27.72 18.18
C MET A 1 -5.40 29.08 17.50
N ASN A 2 -4.77 30.09 18.09
CA ASN A 2 -4.53 31.39 17.42
C ASN A 2 -3.31 31.27 16.49
N GLU A 3 -3.37 31.87 15.30
CA GLU A 3 -2.33 31.90 14.26
C GLU A 3 -0.95 32.27 14.82
N ASN A 4 -0.86 33.34 15.61
CA ASN A 4 0.40 33.78 16.24
C ASN A 4 1.03 32.71 17.16
N THR A 5 0.21 31.89 17.82
CA THR A 5 0.69 30.79 18.67
C THR A 5 1.19 29.63 17.83
N VAL A 6 0.53 29.36 16.69
CA VAL A 6 0.94 28.30 15.77
C VAL A 6 2.28 28.63 15.12
N GLU A 7 2.44 29.82 14.56
CA GLU A 7 3.71 30.28 13.98
C GLU A 7 4.86 30.21 14.99
N ALA A 8 4.57 30.61 16.24
CA ALA A 8 5.55 30.55 17.31
C ALA A 8 5.95 29.11 17.66
N LEU A 9 4.99 28.18 17.72
CA LEU A 9 5.25 26.75 17.93
C LEU A 9 6.09 26.16 16.80
N GLU A 10 5.75 26.44 15.53
CA GLU A 10 6.51 25.95 14.37
C GLU A 10 7.97 26.44 14.41
N SER A 11 8.16 27.73 14.72
CA SER A 11 9.51 28.33 14.79
C SER A 11 10.41 27.69 15.84
N VAL A 12 9.81 27.13 16.89
CA VAL A 12 10.48 26.52 18.03
C VAL A 12 10.70 25.02 17.74
N ILE A 13 9.74 24.33 17.12
CA ILE A 13 9.88 22.91 16.74
C ILE A 13 10.97 22.72 15.67
N ASP A 14 11.14 23.67 14.75
CA ASP A 14 12.16 23.61 13.69
C ASP A 14 13.58 23.94 14.16
N ARG A 15 13.75 24.57 15.33
CA ARG A 15 15.09 24.96 15.82
C ARG A 15 15.90 23.74 16.19
N ARG A 16 16.92 23.45 15.38
CA ARG A 16 17.90 22.39 15.64
C ARG A 16 18.69 22.65 16.92
N GLY A 17 18.73 21.66 17.82
CA GLY A 17 19.70 21.59 18.93
C GLY A 17 19.18 22.06 20.29
N SER A 18 17.92 22.46 20.40
CA SER A 18 17.21 22.53 21.67
C SER A 18 16.42 21.24 21.84
N ASP A 19 16.59 20.53 22.96
CA ASP A 19 15.79 19.35 23.31
C ASP A 19 14.33 19.75 23.68
N GLY A 20 13.77 20.77 23.01
CA GLY A 20 12.52 21.45 23.40
C GLY A 20 12.70 22.53 24.47
N ARG A 21 13.94 22.89 24.83
CA ARG A 21 14.27 23.77 25.97
C ARG A 21 14.81 25.15 25.56
N TYR A 22 14.26 26.21 26.15
CA TYR A 22 14.52 27.62 25.78
C TYR A 22 14.81 28.51 26.99
N THR A 23 15.55 29.59 26.79
CA THR A 23 15.65 30.71 27.74
C THR A 23 14.60 31.77 27.42
N ASP A 24 14.35 32.69 28.34
CA ASP A 24 13.39 33.80 28.16
C ASP A 24 13.67 34.61 26.88
N GLU A 25 14.95 34.91 26.59
CA GLU A 25 15.35 35.62 25.37
C GLU A 25 15.07 34.84 24.06
N ASN A 26 14.96 33.52 24.13
CA ASN A 26 14.82 32.65 22.98
C ASN A 26 13.40 32.11 22.78
N LEU A 27 12.54 32.23 23.80
CA LEU A 27 11.13 31.85 23.74
C LEU A 27 10.33 32.96 23.02
N PRO A 28 9.59 32.65 21.94
CA PRO A 28 8.69 33.64 21.34
C PRO A 28 7.64 34.16 22.33
N GLU A 29 7.44 35.48 22.38
CA GLU A 29 6.43 36.13 23.23
C GLU A 29 5.03 35.50 23.14
N PRO A 30 4.52 35.06 21.95
CA PRO A 30 3.21 34.43 21.85
C PRO A 30 3.05 33.09 22.61
N LEU A 31 4.15 32.45 23.02
CA LEU A 31 4.13 31.20 23.81
C LEU A 31 4.24 31.46 25.32
N ALA A 32 4.69 32.65 25.72
CA ALA A 32 4.89 32.99 27.12
C ALA A 32 3.57 32.92 27.90
N GLY A 33 3.49 32.03 28.88
CA GLY A 33 2.31 31.85 29.75
C GLY A 33 1.15 31.08 29.10
N THR A 34 1.38 30.43 27.95
CA THR A 34 0.44 29.47 27.36
C THR A 34 0.58 28.07 27.99
N GLU A 35 -0.41 27.20 27.76
CA GLU A 35 -0.37 25.79 28.17
C GLU A 35 0.65 24.93 27.40
N PHE A 36 1.26 25.49 26.34
CA PHE A 36 2.24 24.79 25.51
C PHE A 36 3.67 24.90 26.04
N VAL A 37 3.87 25.62 27.15
CA VAL A 37 5.20 25.87 27.71
C VAL A 37 5.17 25.74 29.23
N THR A 38 6.09 24.94 29.78
CA THR A 38 6.34 24.87 31.22
C THR A 38 7.65 25.54 31.57
N ALA A 39 7.60 26.41 32.58
CA ALA A 39 8.80 27.03 33.14
C ALA A 39 9.41 26.15 34.23
N SER A 40 10.69 25.81 34.10
CA SER A 40 11.48 25.08 35.08
C SER A 40 12.67 25.92 35.54
N GLU A 41 12.82 26.08 36.85
CA GLU A 41 13.94 26.81 37.43
C GLU A 41 15.06 25.84 37.83
N GLU A 42 16.22 25.96 37.20
CA GLU A 42 17.39 25.12 37.47
C GLU A 42 18.54 25.93 38.07
N LEU A 43 18.44 26.16 39.38
CA LEU A 43 19.45 26.88 40.12
C LEU A 43 20.79 26.11 40.18
N PRO A 44 21.93 26.81 40.25
CA PRO A 44 23.23 26.19 40.44
C PRO A 44 23.26 25.26 41.64
N ASN A 45 23.55 23.98 41.39
CA ASN A 45 23.74 22.99 42.45
C ASN A 45 25.14 23.06 43.09
N ARG A 46 26.04 23.91 42.57
CA ARG A 46 27.42 24.13 43.04
C ARG A 46 27.71 25.61 43.23
N CYS A 47 28.60 25.90 44.17
CA CYS A 47 29.09 27.26 44.42
C CYS A 47 29.78 27.82 43.17
N GLN A 48 29.37 29.03 42.78
CA GLN A 48 29.92 29.75 41.63
C GLN A 48 31.18 30.56 41.98
N HIS A 49 31.61 30.55 43.24
CA HIS A 49 32.81 31.26 43.67
C HIS A 49 34.08 30.55 43.17
N ASP A 50 35.03 31.30 42.62
CA ASP A 50 36.29 30.77 42.08
C ASP A 50 36.98 29.81 43.06
N GLY A 51 37.28 28.60 42.57
CA GLY A 51 37.94 27.54 43.34
C GLY A 51 37.04 26.74 44.30
N CYS A 52 35.76 27.09 44.44
CA CYS A 52 34.80 26.33 45.25
C CYS A 52 33.90 25.45 44.37
N ARG A 53 33.73 24.17 44.72
CA ARG A 53 32.83 23.22 44.02
C ARG A 53 31.81 22.56 44.95
N ILE A 54 31.65 23.08 46.16
CA ILE A 54 30.75 22.56 47.18
C ILE A 54 29.30 22.92 46.80
N SER A 55 28.35 22.09 47.22
CA SER A 55 26.93 22.31 46.96
C SER A 55 26.40 23.55 47.67
N CYS A 56 25.45 24.21 47.01
CA CYS A 56 24.75 25.36 47.57
C CYS A 56 23.35 24.99 48.03
N GLN A 57 22.80 25.80 48.94
CA GLN A 57 21.40 25.75 49.34
C GLN A 57 20.77 27.13 49.22
N VAL A 58 19.48 27.16 48.93
CA VAL A 58 18.70 28.40 48.89
C VAL A 58 18.44 28.85 50.33
N VAL A 59 18.80 30.09 50.64
CA VAL A 59 18.62 30.70 51.97
C VAL A 59 17.46 31.68 51.96
N GLU A 60 17.34 32.48 50.90
CA GLU A 60 16.31 33.50 50.81
C GLU A 60 15.87 33.70 49.35
N ARG A 61 14.59 34.04 49.16
CA ARG A 61 14.03 34.44 47.87
C ARG A 61 13.33 35.78 48.03
N ASN A 62 13.79 36.79 47.30
CA ASN A 62 13.24 38.13 47.33
C ASN A 62 13.04 38.65 45.91
N GLY A 63 11.79 38.65 45.44
CA GLY A 63 11.40 39.38 44.23
C GLY A 63 12.22 39.06 42.97
N GLY A 64 12.40 37.78 42.64
CA GLY A 64 13.18 37.33 41.48
C GLY A 64 14.64 37.04 41.79
N ASP A 65 15.19 37.57 42.88
CA ASP A 65 16.54 37.25 43.32
C ASP A 65 16.54 36.06 44.30
N VAL A 66 17.50 35.15 44.10
CA VAL A 66 17.72 33.99 44.96
C VAL A 66 19.08 34.10 45.63
N GLN A 67 19.08 34.11 46.96
CA GLN A 67 20.31 34.07 47.73
C GLN A 67 20.70 32.61 47.99
N LEU A 68 21.88 32.24 47.49
CA LEU A 68 22.48 30.92 47.66
C LEU A 68 23.62 31.00 48.68
N GLU A 69 23.69 29.98 49.55
CA GLU A 69 24.79 29.79 50.48
C GLU A 69 25.49 28.47 50.21
N CYS A 70 26.81 28.54 50.08
CA CYS A 70 27.68 27.37 49.97
C CYS A 70 27.68 26.58 51.28
N ARG A 71 27.44 25.26 51.24
CA ARG A 71 27.46 24.36 52.41
C ARG A 71 28.86 24.06 52.97
N ARG A 72 29.81 24.97 52.75
CA ARG A 72 31.17 24.82 53.27
C ARG A 72 31.15 25.14 54.76
N GLU A 73 31.62 24.21 55.60
CA GLU A 73 31.62 24.36 57.06
C GLU A 73 32.51 25.52 57.53
N GLU A 74 33.67 25.67 56.90
CA GLU A 74 34.59 26.78 57.17
C GLU A 74 34.39 27.89 56.11
N TYR A 75 33.77 28.98 56.54
CA TYR A 75 33.47 30.19 55.74
C TYR A 75 32.49 29.92 54.58
N PRO A 76 31.17 29.85 54.84
CA PRO A 76 30.18 29.75 53.78
C PRO A 76 30.22 31.01 52.91
N HIS A 77 30.30 30.81 51.60
CA HIS A 77 30.15 31.88 50.63
C HIS A 77 28.66 32.10 50.38
N THR A 78 28.21 33.35 50.48
CA THR A 78 26.88 33.76 50.06
C THR A 78 26.97 34.56 48.77
N PHE A 79 26.07 34.31 47.84
CA PHE A 79 25.95 35.08 46.60
C PHE A 79 24.49 35.10 46.15
N THR A 80 24.14 36.15 45.43
CA THR A 80 22.78 36.34 44.89
C THR A 80 22.82 36.11 43.39
N ILE A 81 21.82 35.39 42.89
CA ILE A 81 21.59 35.19 41.47
C ILE A 81 20.19 35.65 41.11
N ASN A 82 20.01 36.11 39.87
CA ASN A 82 18.69 36.37 39.32
C ASN A 82 18.07 35.04 38.88
N SER A 83 16.92 34.68 39.44
CA SER A 83 16.15 33.47 39.11
C SER A 83 15.87 33.37 37.60
N ALA A 84 15.58 34.49 36.94
CA ALA A 84 15.26 34.53 35.52
C ALA A 84 16.40 34.04 34.61
N GLU A 85 17.67 34.22 35.03
CA GLU A 85 18.84 33.71 34.29
C GLU A 85 18.94 32.17 34.33
N TYR A 86 18.21 31.53 35.25
CA TYR A 86 18.18 30.09 35.47
C TYR A 86 16.78 29.49 35.25
N THR A 87 15.86 30.27 34.68
CA THR A 87 14.54 29.79 34.24
C THR A 87 14.64 29.34 32.80
N PHE A 88 14.21 28.12 32.57
CA PHE A 88 14.13 27.50 31.26
C PHE A 88 12.70 27.14 30.94
N TYR A 89 12.39 27.08 29.66
CA TYR A 89 11.05 26.89 29.13
C TYR A 89 11.05 25.66 28.24
N ASP A 90 10.31 24.64 28.66
CA ASP A 90 10.19 23.37 27.95
C ASP A 90 8.84 23.34 27.21
N ILE A 91 8.84 22.83 25.97
CA ILE A 91 7.60 22.68 25.19
C ILE A 91 6.78 21.49 25.69
N GLU A 92 5.52 21.75 26.03
CA GLU A 92 4.55 20.75 26.46
C GLU A 92 3.88 20.09 25.25
N PHE A 93 4.57 19.11 24.67
CA PHE A 93 4.09 18.39 23.49
C PHE A 93 2.78 17.63 23.72
N GLU A 94 2.51 17.19 24.95
CA GLU A 94 1.22 16.58 25.28
C GLU A 94 0.07 17.58 25.17
N SER A 95 0.23 18.80 25.68
CA SER A 95 -0.77 19.87 25.53
C SER A 95 -1.02 20.19 24.06
N LEU A 96 0.04 20.20 23.25
CA LEU A 96 -0.07 20.40 21.80
C LEU A 96 -0.87 19.27 21.14
N LEU A 97 -0.50 18.01 21.38
CA LEU A 97 -1.20 16.87 20.78
C LEU A 97 -2.66 16.79 21.24
N ARG A 98 -2.96 17.10 22.52
CA ARG A 98 -4.34 17.20 23.01
C ARG A 98 -5.13 18.27 22.27
N THR A 99 -4.54 19.43 22.06
CA THR A 99 -5.17 20.50 21.26
C THR A 99 -5.47 20.04 19.84
N VAL A 100 -4.56 19.25 19.22
CA VAL A 100 -4.81 18.66 17.90
C VAL A 100 -5.95 17.64 17.94
N ALA A 101 -5.95 16.74 18.92
CA ALA A 101 -6.99 15.72 19.09
C ALA A 101 -8.36 16.38 19.29
N ASP A 102 -8.47 17.36 20.18
CA ASP A 102 -9.69 18.14 20.41
C ASP A 102 -10.18 18.81 19.12
N HIS A 103 -9.25 19.26 18.27
CA HIS A 103 -9.56 19.92 17.01
C HIS A 103 -10.20 18.99 15.98
N ILE A 104 -9.84 17.71 15.99
CA ILE A 104 -10.43 16.67 15.14
C ILE A 104 -11.57 15.92 15.83
N GLY A 105 -11.95 16.31 17.05
CA GLY A 105 -13.04 15.69 17.80
C GLY A 105 -12.69 14.34 18.43
N GLU A 106 -11.42 14.14 18.76
CA GLU A 106 -10.88 12.89 19.30
C GLU A 106 -10.30 13.07 20.70
N ASP A 107 -10.39 12.04 21.52
CA ASP A 107 -9.77 11.98 22.85
C ASP A 107 -8.48 11.16 22.82
N ILE A 108 -7.43 11.60 23.55
CA ILE A 108 -6.15 10.89 23.63
C ILE A 108 -6.18 9.81 24.72
N SER A 109 -5.95 8.57 24.32
CA SER A 109 -5.81 7.40 25.21
C SER A 109 -4.41 7.30 25.84
N SER A 110 -3.37 7.62 25.08
CA SER A 110 -1.97 7.47 25.49
C SER A 110 -1.03 8.39 24.71
N VAL A 111 0.07 8.78 25.36
CA VAL A 111 1.14 9.59 24.78
C VAL A 111 2.49 8.93 25.07
N ALA A 112 3.34 8.87 24.05
CA ALA A 112 4.69 8.36 24.11
C ALA A 112 5.67 9.45 23.63
N PHE A 113 6.71 9.66 24.43
CA PHE A 113 7.77 10.64 24.15
C PHE A 113 9.07 9.90 23.81
N ASP A 114 9.49 9.95 22.55
CA ASP A 114 10.80 9.49 22.08
C ASP A 114 11.63 10.71 21.66
N LEU A 115 11.85 11.64 22.59
CA LEU A 115 12.60 12.86 22.33
C LEU A 115 14.11 12.57 22.25
N PRO A 116 14.87 13.22 21.33
CA PRO A 116 14.47 14.27 20.40
C PRO A 116 14.18 13.71 18.99
N ARG A 117 13.44 12.62 18.88
CA ARG A 117 13.04 12.06 17.57
C ARG A 117 11.63 12.48 17.22
N ARG A 118 10.67 12.12 18.08
CA ARG A 118 9.23 12.35 17.86
C ARG A 118 8.42 12.22 19.15
N VAL A 119 7.20 12.71 19.08
CA VAL A 119 6.14 12.45 20.06
C VAL A 119 4.97 11.81 19.33
N THR A 120 4.38 10.79 19.94
CA THR A 120 3.26 10.03 19.37
C THR A 120 2.14 9.95 20.39
N ALA A 121 0.90 10.16 19.95
CA ALA A 121 -0.30 9.89 20.73
C ALA A 121 -1.21 8.93 19.98
N ILE A 122 -2.01 8.16 20.73
CA ILE A 122 -3.04 7.28 20.18
C ILE A 122 -4.39 7.76 20.72
N THR A 123 -5.35 7.99 19.82
CA THR A 123 -6.72 8.36 20.20
C THR A 123 -7.54 7.15 20.61
N ASP A 124 -8.69 7.37 21.24
CA ASP A 124 -9.63 6.30 21.60
C ASP A 124 -10.19 5.55 20.38
N SER A 125 -10.29 6.23 19.23
CA SER A 125 -10.67 5.62 17.94
C SER A 125 -9.55 4.85 17.25
N GLY A 126 -8.34 4.86 17.81
CA GLY A 126 -7.17 4.19 17.25
C GLY A 126 -6.40 5.01 16.20
N LEU A 127 -6.72 6.29 15.99
CA LEU A 127 -5.90 7.19 15.17
C LEU A 127 -4.56 7.47 15.88
N ARG A 128 -3.47 7.39 15.13
CA ARG A 128 -2.14 7.75 15.62
C ARG A 128 -1.83 9.20 15.26
N LEU A 129 -1.61 10.05 16.25
CA LEU A 129 -1.06 11.40 16.04
C LEU A 129 0.45 11.32 16.21
N THR A 130 1.24 11.79 15.25
CA THR A 130 2.70 11.76 15.37
C THR A 130 3.32 13.06 14.88
N MET A 131 4.29 13.56 15.63
CA MET A 131 5.04 14.75 15.30
C MET A 131 6.55 14.51 15.49
N PRO A 132 7.36 14.59 14.42
CA PRO A 132 8.82 14.62 14.53
C PRO A 132 9.27 15.88 15.28
N VAL A 133 10.17 15.73 16.26
CA VAL A 133 10.68 16.83 17.09
C VAL A 133 12.18 16.88 16.94
N ALA A 134 12.69 17.79 16.10
CA ALA A 134 14.12 17.99 15.86
C ALA A 134 14.97 16.70 15.65
N PRO A 135 14.52 15.70 14.86
CA PRO A 135 15.28 14.47 14.64
C PRO A 135 16.63 14.75 13.99
N ALA A 136 17.67 14.04 14.46
CA ALA A 136 19.02 14.13 13.87
C ALA A 136 19.06 13.76 12.38
N ARG A 137 18.11 12.95 11.91
CA ARG A 137 17.87 12.59 10.50
C ARG A 137 16.38 12.56 10.22
N PHE A 138 15.84 13.70 9.79
CA PHE A 138 14.40 13.88 9.53
C PHE A 138 13.85 12.85 8.56
N GLU A 139 14.53 12.63 7.43
CA GLU A 139 14.05 11.72 6.39
C GLU A 139 13.93 10.29 6.90
N ARG A 140 14.89 9.86 7.74
CA ARG A 140 14.87 8.52 8.33
C ARG A 140 13.71 8.35 9.30
N GLU A 141 13.45 9.37 10.12
CA GLU A 141 12.35 9.33 11.10
C GLU A 141 10.99 9.28 10.40
N VAL A 142 10.82 10.07 9.34
CA VAL A 142 9.61 10.09 8.52
C VAL A 142 9.39 8.75 7.82
N MET A 143 10.43 8.16 7.23
CA MET A 143 10.34 6.82 6.65
C MET A 143 9.94 5.76 7.67
N GLU A 144 10.39 5.88 8.92
CA GLU A 144 10.01 4.99 10.02
C GLU A 144 8.54 5.16 10.39
N ILE A 145 8.03 6.40 10.43
CA ILE A 145 6.61 6.69 10.66
C ILE A 145 5.74 6.06 9.57
N TYR A 146 6.07 6.25 8.29
CA TYR A 146 5.35 5.62 7.18
C TYR A 146 5.40 4.10 7.28
N ALA A 147 6.58 3.52 7.54
CA ALA A 147 6.73 2.07 7.65
C ALA A 147 5.93 1.47 8.82
N GLU A 148 5.87 2.17 9.96
CA GLU A 148 5.09 1.73 11.11
C GLU A 148 3.59 1.84 10.86
N ALA A 149 3.13 2.93 10.24
CA ALA A 149 1.72 3.07 9.87
C ALA A 149 1.28 1.92 8.96
N LEU A 150 2.06 1.62 7.92
CA LEU A 150 1.79 0.50 7.00
C LEU A 150 1.82 -0.87 7.71
N ARG A 151 2.82 -1.09 8.58
CA ARG A 151 3.01 -2.37 9.28
C ARG A 151 1.89 -2.63 10.28
N ASP A 152 1.52 -1.60 11.04
CA ASP A 152 0.54 -1.70 12.11
C ASP A 152 -0.89 -1.44 11.62
N ASP A 153 -1.04 -1.15 10.32
CA ASP A 153 -2.29 -0.83 9.66
C ASP A 153 -3.09 0.29 10.34
N GLN A 154 -2.36 1.29 10.84
CA GLN A 154 -2.92 2.29 11.73
C GLN A 154 -3.03 3.64 11.02
N PRO A 155 -4.24 4.19 10.87
CA PRO A 155 -4.45 5.55 10.39
C PRO A 155 -3.60 6.51 11.21
N THR A 156 -2.83 7.36 10.53
CA THR A 156 -1.84 8.23 11.14
C THR A 156 -1.97 9.66 10.63
N LEU A 157 -2.15 10.60 11.56
CA LEU A 157 -2.01 12.03 11.31
C LEU A 157 -0.57 12.46 11.63
N LEU A 158 0.20 12.75 10.57
CA LEU A 158 1.58 13.22 10.67
C LEU A 158 1.61 14.75 10.71
N LEU A 159 1.88 15.30 11.88
CA LEU A 159 2.03 16.73 12.12
C LEU A 159 3.45 17.18 11.80
N THR A 160 3.58 18.29 11.10
CA THR A 160 4.88 18.87 10.74
C THR A 160 4.85 20.40 10.75
N THR A 161 5.97 21.03 10.45
CA THR A 161 6.07 22.46 10.18
C THR A 161 5.89 22.72 8.68
N GLU A 162 5.39 23.90 8.31
CA GLU A 162 5.10 24.22 6.91
C GLU A 162 6.32 24.07 5.98
N GLY A 163 7.50 24.46 6.47
CA GLY A 163 8.77 24.34 5.73
C GLY A 163 9.22 22.89 5.47
N LYS A 164 8.54 21.89 6.02
CA LYS A 164 8.87 20.47 5.90
C LYS A 164 7.85 19.64 5.12
N LEU A 165 6.74 20.24 4.70
CA LEU A 165 5.68 19.51 4.02
C LEU A 165 6.12 18.94 2.66
N GLU A 166 6.88 19.70 1.87
CA GLU A 166 7.37 19.24 0.55
C GLU A 166 8.31 18.02 0.69
N ASP A 167 9.27 18.09 1.62
CA ASP A 167 10.17 16.98 1.97
C ASP A 167 9.35 15.72 2.36
N LEU A 168 8.26 15.90 3.12
CA LEU A 168 7.38 14.79 3.51
C LEU A 168 6.65 14.18 2.31
N LEU A 169 6.09 15.00 1.42
CA LEU A 169 5.35 14.52 0.25
C LEU A 169 6.26 13.77 -0.73
N GLU A 170 7.51 14.21 -0.89
CA GLU A 170 8.51 13.46 -1.65
C GLU A 170 8.79 12.09 -1.03
N LEU A 171 8.95 12.02 0.29
CA LEU A 171 9.15 10.75 0.99
C LEU A 171 7.92 9.85 0.95
N ALA A 172 6.72 10.43 1.06
CA ALA A 172 5.45 9.72 0.93
C ALA A 172 5.36 9.00 -0.41
N SER A 173 5.89 9.58 -1.49
CA SER A 173 5.88 8.96 -2.83
C SER A 173 6.64 7.62 -2.90
N LEU A 174 7.52 7.33 -1.94
CA LEU A 174 8.24 6.05 -1.84
C LEU A 174 7.39 4.93 -1.23
N PHE A 175 6.26 5.28 -0.62
CA PHE A 175 5.35 4.37 0.05
C PHE A 175 3.97 4.43 -0.60
N SER A 176 3.27 3.30 -0.72
CA SER A 176 1.86 3.31 -1.14
C SER A 176 0.96 3.46 0.08
N THR A 177 1.17 4.53 0.86
CA THR A 177 0.42 4.78 2.10
C THR A 177 -1.02 5.19 1.87
N GLY A 178 -1.42 5.52 0.64
CA GLY A 178 -2.81 5.84 0.30
C GLY A 178 -3.43 6.86 1.27
N SER A 179 -4.58 6.51 1.84
CA SER A 179 -5.28 7.28 2.87
C SER A 179 -4.77 7.03 4.30
N LEU A 180 -3.84 6.09 4.51
CA LEU A 180 -3.41 5.65 5.84
C LEU A 180 -2.60 6.71 6.58
N VAL A 181 -1.80 7.52 5.88
CA VAL A 181 -1.01 8.59 6.48
C VAL A 181 -1.37 9.92 5.85
N TYR A 182 -1.98 10.79 6.64
CA TYR A 182 -2.26 12.17 6.25
C TYR A 182 -1.22 13.09 6.89
N ALA A 183 -0.42 13.77 6.07
CA ALA A 183 0.57 14.74 6.54
C ALA A 183 -0.01 16.15 6.50
N THR A 184 0.13 16.91 7.59
CA THR A 184 -0.37 18.28 7.68
C THR A 184 0.60 19.17 8.45
N PRO A 185 0.77 20.44 8.04
CA PRO A 185 1.47 21.41 8.86
C PRO A 185 0.61 21.82 10.06
N LEU A 186 1.25 22.29 11.14
CA LEU A 186 0.54 22.83 12.30
C LEU A 186 -0.27 24.07 11.93
N SER A 187 0.21 24.90 10.99
CA SER A 187 -0.53 26.05 10.44
C SER A 187 -1.94 25.69 9.93
N ALA A 188 -2.12 24.49 9.37
CA ALA A 188 -3.44 24.03 8.89
C ALA A 188 -4.49 23.87 10.00
N LEU A 189 -4.08 23.72 11.27
CA LEU A 189 -4.99 23.67 12.44
C LEU A 189 -5.70 25.01 12.69
N ALA A 190 -5.16 26.11 12.17
CA ALA A 190 -5.80 27.42 12.28
C ALA A 190 -6.81 27.66 11.13
N GLU A 191 -6.57 27.07 9.95
CA GLU A 191 -7.25 27.46 8.71
C GLU A 191 -8.26 26.43 8.18
N THR A 192 -8.10 25.14 8.48
CA THR A 192 -8.78 24.04 7.77
C THR A 192 -9.40 22.98 8.67
N SER A 193 -10.01 23.39 9.78
CA SER A 193 -10.55 22.49 10.83
C SER A 193 -11.47 21.39 10.32
N GLY A 194 -12.46 21.73 9.49
CA GLY A 194 -13.40 20.75 8.94
C GLY A 194 -12.79 19.82 7.88
N HIS A 195 -11.69 20.23 7.23
CA HIS A 195 -11.03 19.39 6.24
C HIS A 195 -10.21 18.30 6.92
N LEU A 196 -9.47 18.65 7.97
CA LEU A 196 -8.65 17.72 8.73
C LEU A 196 -9.49 16.58 9.31
N SER A 197 -10.62 16.90 9.97
CA SER A 197 -11.53 15.90 10.54
C SER A 197 -12.12 14.99 9.46
N THR A 198 -12.52 15.56 8.32
CA THR A 198 -13.07 14.77 7.20
C THR A 198 -12.06 13.77 6.66
N MET A 199 -10.78 14.17 6.53
CA MET A 199 -9.73 13.28 6.04
C MET A 199 -9.41 12.16 7.02
N THR A 200 -9.34 12.45 8.33
CA THR A 200 -9.10 11.41 9.35
C THR A 200 -10.28 10.44 9.46
N GLU A 201 -11.52 10.94 9.46
CA GLU A 201 -12.73 10.10 9.46
C GLU A 201 -12.80 9.19 8.23
N THR A 202 -12.44 9.72 7.05
CA THR A 202 -12.43 8.95 5.80
C THR A 202 -11.39 7.84 5.86
N ALA A 203 -10.17 8.13 6.33
CA ALA A 203 -9.11 7.15 6.48
C ALA A 203 -9.53 6.00 7.40
N GLN A 204 -10.10 6.32 8.57
CA GLN A 204 -10.59 5.32 9.52
C GLN A 204 -11.77 4.51 8.97
N ALA A 205 -12.70 5.15 8.25
CA ALA A 205 -13.83 4.47 7.65
C ALA A 205 -13.39 3.47 6.58
N ILE A 206 -12.46 3.85 5.70
CA ILE A 206 -11.87 2.95 4.70
C ILE A 206 -11.16 1.80 5.40
N GLN A 207 -10.34 2.09 6.42
CA GLN A 207 -9.64 1.07 7.20
C GLN A 207 -10.58 0.04 7.82
N ALA A 208 -11.65 0.50 8.46
CA ALA A 208 -12.64 -0.37 9.09
C ALA A 208 -13.39 -1.22 8.05
N MET A 209 -13.66 -0.67 6.87
CA MET A 209 -14.26 -1.43 5.76
C MET A 209 -13.30 -2.48 5.22
N GLU A 210 -12.03 -2.13 4.98
CA GLU A 210 -11.01 -3.06 4.52
C GLU A 210 -10.78 -4.19 5.52
N GLN A 211 -10.55 -3.86 6.80
CA GLN A 211 -10.32 -4.86 7.85
C GLN A 211 -11.49 -5.83 7.97
N LYS A 212 -12.73 -5.34 7.91
CA LYS A 212 -13.92 -6.20 7.92
C LYS A 212 -13.90 -7.19 6.75
N PHE A 213 -13.56 -6.73 5.54
CA PHE A 213 -13.49 -7.59 4.37
C PHE A 213 -12.31 -8.57 4.41
N VAL A 214 -11.20 -8.20 5.04
CA VAL A 214 -10.04 -9.08 5.22
C VAL A 214 -10.34 -10.15 6.26
N ASP A 215 -10.87 -9.77 7.42
CA ASP A 215 -11.22 -10.69 8.51
C ASP A 215 -12.31 -11.69 8.09
N GLU A 216 -13.31 -11.25 7.32
CA GLU A 216 -14.37 -12.13 6.81
C GLU A 216 -13.87 -13.15 5.76
N ARG A 217 -12.74 -12.90 5.10
CA ARG A 217 -12.33 -13.66 3.89
C ARG A 217 -10.97 -14.34 3.96
N TYR A 218 -10.04 -13.86 4.79
CA TYR A 218 -8.63 -14.27 4.75
C TYR A 218 -8.06 -14.60 6.14
N GLU A 219 -8.70 -15.52 6.88
CA GLU A 219 -8.28 -15.90 8.24
C GLU A 219 -6.79 -16.31 8.34
N GLU A 220 -6.24 -17.00 7.34
CA GLU A 220 -4.83 -17.45 7.32
C GLU A 220 -3.89 -16.64 6.41
N ALA A 221 -4.45 -15.80 5.52
CA ALA A 221 -3.70 -15.05 4.50
C ALA A 221 -3.70 -13.52 4.68
N GLY A 222 -4.31 -13.02 5.76
CA GLY A 222 -4.44 -11.58 6.04
C GLY A 222 -3.13 -10.80 5.93
N ASP A 223 -2.02 -11.33 6.45
CA ASP A 223 -0.69 -10.69 6.37
C ASP A 223 -0.22 -10.44 4.93
N LEU A 224 -0.52 -11.35 3.99
CA LEU A 224 -0.12 -11.23 2.60
C LEU A 224 -0.99 -10.22 1.86
N VAL A 225 -2.31 -10.32 2.05
CA VAL A 225 -3.29 -9.37 1.48
C VAL A 225 -2.96 -7.96 1.96
N HIS A 226 -2.67 -7.82 3.25
CA HIS A 226 -2.28 -6.55 3.86
C HIS A 226 -1.05 -5.94 3.20
N ARG A 227 0.03 -6.71 3.02
CA ARG A 227 1.25 -6.24 2.34
C ARG A 227 1.01 -5.85 0.88
N VAL A 228 0.07 -6.51 0.20
CA VAL A 228 -0.28 -6.20 -1.19
C VAL A 228 -1.11 -4.93 -1.29
N ASN A 229 -2.10 -4.73 -0.41
CA ASN A 229 -2.85 -3.48 -0.33
C ASN A 229 -1.91 -2.30 -0.05
N MET A 230 -0.93 -2.50 0.83
CA MET A 230 0.08 -1.49 1.17
C MET A 230 1.15 -1.28 0.10
N ASN A 231 1.34 -2.23 -0.82
CA ASN A 231 2.23 -2.09 -1.97
C ASN A 231 1.91 -3.17 -3.02
N PRO A 232 1.14 -2.86 -4.07
CA PRO A 232 0.77 -3.82 -5.11
C PRO A 232 1.96 -4.47 -5.82
N ARG A 233 3.15 -3.81 -5.83
CA ARG A 233 4.37 -4.40 -6.40
C ARG A 233 4.88 -5.59 -5.60
N TYR A 234 4.41 -5.79 -4.37
CA TYR A 234 4.72 -6.98 -3.59
C TYR A 234 4.24 -8.27 -4.29
N ILE A 235 3.15 -8.22 -5.07
CA ILE A 235 2.71 -9.32 -5.96
C ILE A 235 3.84 -9.75 -6.90
N LEU A 236 4.59 -8.80 -7.47
CA LEU A 236 5.71 -9.09 -8.36
C LEU A 236 6.84 -9.81 -7.62
N THR A 237 7.11 -9.40 -6.38
CA THR A 237 8.09 -10.08 -5.51
C THR A 237 7.69 -11.52 -5.28
N GLU A 238 6.42 -11.76 -4.91
CA GLU A 238 5.90 -13.11 -4.70
C GLU A 238 5.99 -13.95 -5.97
N LEU A 239 5.46 -13.48 -7.11
CA LEU A 239 5.49 -14.23 -8.38
C LEU A 239 6.92 -14.54 -8.87
N ASN A 240 7.85 -13.58 -8.74
CA ASN A 240 9.24 -13.77 -9.16
C ASN A 240 10.00 -14.75 -8.25
N HIS A 241 9.72 -14.73 -6.94
CA HIS A 241 10.41 -15.55 -5.95
C HIS A 241 9.68 -16.85 -5.59
N MET A 242 8.45 -17.06 -6.07
CA MET A 242 7.62 -18.24 -5.80
C MET A 242 8.38 -19.55 -6.00
N ARG A 243 9.15 -19.63 -7.11
CA ARG A 243 9.98 -20.79 -7.44
C ARG A 243 11.10 -21.02 -6.42
N LEU A 244 11.73 -19.95 -5.94
CA LEU A 244 12.80 -20.02 -4.96
C LEU A 244 12.25 -20.40 -3.59
N LEU A 245 11.19 -19.73 -3.14
CA LEU A 245 10.53 -19.97 -1.85
C LEU A 245 10.04 -21.42 -1.73
N ARG A 246 9.57 -22.02 -2.84
CA ARG A 246 9.18 -23.43 -2.89
C ARG A 246 10.38 -24.36 -2.81
N LYS A 247 11.43 -24.11 -3.60
CA LYS A 247 12.67 -24.91 -3.57
C LYS A 247 13.35 -24.90 -2.21
N THR A 248 13.25 -23.81 -1.45
CA THR A 248 13.81 -23.67 -0.11
C THR A 248 12.89 -24.19 0.99
N GLY A 249 11.72 -24.75 0.66
CA GLY A 249 10.77 -25.29 1.63
C GLY A 249 10.10 -24.23 2.51
N HIS A 250 10.17 -22.95 2.14
CA HIS A 250 9.49 -21.85 2.84
C HIS A 250 8.03 -21.68 2.37
N LEU A 251 7.60 -22.45 1.36
CA LEU A 251 6.21 -22.64 0.98
C LEU A 251 5.78 -24.06 1.33
N SER A 252 4.96 -24.20 2.37
CA SER A 252 4.41 -25.49 2.81
C SER A 252 3.01 -25.80 2.26
N GLY A 253 2.33 -24.86 1.61
CA GLY A 253 0.95 -25.00 1.10
C GLY A 253 0.76 -24.51 -0.33
N GLY A 254 -0.32 -24.96 -1.00
CA GLY A 254 -0.75 -24.47 -2.32
C GLY A 254 -1.36 -23.08 -2.29
N ASP A 255 -1.94 -22.77 -1.14
CA ASP A 255 -2.77 -21.61 -0.79
C ASP A 255 -2.09 -20.27 -1.10
N ARG A 256 -0.75 -20.18 -1.00
CA ARG A 256 -0.04 -18.91 -1.29
C ARG A 256 -0.02 -18.55 -2.78
N LEU A 257 0.09 -19.53 -3.70
CA LEU A 257 -0.02 -19.21 -5.13
C LEU A 257 -1.46 -18.85 -5.47
N GLU A 258 -2.43 -19.53 -4.84
CA GLU A 258 -3.86 -19.26 -4.97
C GLU A 258 -4.16 -17.81 -4.54
N THR A 259 -3.78 -17.40 -3.33
CA THR A 259 -3.95 -16.01 -2.85
C THR A 259 -3.25 -14.99 -3.74
N VAL A 260 -1.99 -15.23 -4.14
CA VAL A 260 -1.28 -14.27 -5.02
C VAL A 260 -1.97 -14.17 -6.38
N THR A 261 -2.49 -15.27 -6.91
CA THR A 261 -3.23 -15.32 -8.17
C THR A 261 -4.57 -14.59 -8.05
N GLU A 262 -5.29 -14.80 -6.95
CA GLU A 262 -6.52 -14.08 -6.64
C GLU A 262 -6.28 -12.57 -6.61
N LEU A 263 -5.22 -12.12 -5.92
CA LEU A 263 -4.81 -10.72 -5.85
C LEU A 263 -4.40 -10.14 -7.22
N VAL A 264 -3.72 -10.92 -8.07
CA VAL A 264 -3.42 -10.49 -9.45
C VAL A 264 -4.71 -10.19 -10.21
N PHE A 265 -5.66 -11.13 -10.20
CA PHE A 265 -6.89 -10.97 -10.96
C PHE A 265 -7.83 -9.91 -10.38
N SER A 266 -7.84 -9.70 -9.05
CA SER A 266 -8.64 -8.63 -8.43
C SER A 266 -8.14 -7.23 -8.77
N HIS A 267 -6.84 -7.06 -9.06
CA HIS A 267 -6.32 -5.81 -9.61
C HIS A 267 -6.73 -5.58 -11.07
N LEU A 268 -6.87 -6.65 -11.86
CA LEU A 268 -7.10 -6.55 -13.31
C LEU A 268 -8.58 -6.51 -13.66
N PHE A 269 -9.41 -7.19 -12.89
CA PHE A 269 -10.82 -7.46 -13.18
C PHE A 269 -11.67 -7.40 -11.92
N SER A 270 -12.97 -7.28 -12.10
CA SER A 270 -13.91 -7.51 -11.00
C SER A 270 -13.93 -9.00 -10.68
N THR A 271 -13.53 -9.35 -9.46
CA THR A 271 -13.55 -10.72 -8.95
C THR A 271 -14.73 -10.95 -8.02
N TYR A 272 -15.10 -12.22 -7.85
CA TYR A 272 -15.97 -12.70 -6.78
C TYR A 272 -15.09 -13.39 -5.72
N PRO A 273 -14.48 -12.63 -4.79
CA PRO A 273 -13.58 -13.19 -3.79
C PRO A 273 -14.34 -14.04 -2.76
N GLY A 274 -13.75 -15.17 -2.35
CA GLY A 274 -14.27 -16.04 -1.28
C GLY A 274 -15.06 -17.28 -1.72
N GLU A 275 -15.11 -17.60 -3.01
CA GLU A 275 -15.63 -18.89 -3.51
C GLU A 275 -14.50 -19.92 -3.70
N GLY A 276 -13.40 -19.85 -2.93
CA GLY A 276 -12.28 -20.80 -3.02
C GLY A 276 -12.29 -21.82 -1.88
N GLY A 277 -12.14 -23.12 -2.18
CA GLY A 277 -12.01 -24.19 -1.19
C GLY A 277 -13.07 -25.30 -1.30
N GLU A 278 -13.03 -26.28 -0.40
CA GLU A 278 -14.20 -27.13 -0.14
C GLU A 278 -15.14 -26.33 0.77
N ASP A 279 -16.39 -26.13 0.36
CA ASP A 279 -17.36 -25.49 1.25
C ASP A 279 -17.65 -26.38 2.48
N ASP A 280 -18.25 -25.81 3.55
CA ASP A 280 -18.70 -26.55 4.73
C ASP A 280 -19.69 -27.70 4.42
N SER A 281 -20.18 -27.78 3.18
CA SER A 281 -21.06 -28.84 2.67
C SER A 281 -20.32 -29.96 1.91
N GLY A 282 -19.00 -29.83 1.73
CA GLY A 282 -18.13 -30.80 1.05
C GLY A 282 -18.13 -30.70 -0.47
N GLN A 283 -18.55 -29.57 -1.04
CA GLN A 283 -18.50 -29.31 -2.49
C GLN A 283 -17.22 -28.54 -2.86
N SER A 284 -16.61 -28.88 -3.99
CA SER A 284 -15.42 -28.16 -4.45
C SER A 284 -15.84 -26.82 -5.07
N VAL A 285 -15.11 -25.74 -4.77
CA VAL A 285 -15.34 -24.39 -5.34
C VAL A 285 -14.02 -23.81 -5.92
N PRO A 286 -14.00 -23.10 -7.07
CA PRO A 286 -12.77 -22.65 -7.77
C PRO A 286 -11.98 -21.59 -7.00
N ASP A 287 -10.66 -21.55 -7.14
CA ASP A 287 -9.80 -20.63 -6.36
C ASP A 287 -10.13 -19.15 -6.58
N ASN A 288 -10.58 -18.77 -7.78
CA ASN A 288 -11.07 -17.42 -8.05
C ASN A 288 -12.04 -17.40 -9.24
N LEU A 289 -12.98 -16.45 -9.23
CA LEU A 289 -13.86 -16.11 -10.35
C LEU A 289 -13.66 -14.64 -10.73
N PHE A 290 -13.41 -14.36 -12.01
CA PHE A 290 -13.30 -13.00 -12.52
C PHE A 290 -14.22 -12.76 -13.71
N HIS A 291 -14.68 -11.52 -13.89
CA HIS A 291 -15.52 -11.13 -15.01
C HIS A 291 -14.84 -10.08 -15.88
N ILE A 292 -14.73 -10.39 -17.18
CA ILE A 292 -14.33 -9.44 -18.22
C ILE A 292 -15.62 -9.00 -18.94
N PRO A 293 -16.08 -7.75 -18.76
CA PRO A 293 -17.28 -7.28 -19.44
C PRO A 293 -17.06 -7.18 -20.94
N ALA A 294 -18.14 -7.32 -21.72
CA ALA A 294 -18.13 -6.97 -23.13
C ALA A 294 -17.70 -5.50 -23.28
N LEU A 295 -16.72 -5.26 -24.14
CA LEU A 295 -16.17 -3.93 -24.35
C LEU A 295 -16.92 -3.27 -25.51
N ASP A 296 -17.35 -2.01 -25.36
CA ASP A 296 -18.12 -1.26 -26.37
C ASP A 296 -17.42 -1.09 -27.74
N SER A 297 -16.15 -1.50 -27.84
CA SER A 297 -15.44 -1.57 -29.11
C SER A 297 -15.96 -2.72 -29.97
N SER A 298 -16.30 -2.47 -31.23
CA SER A 298 -16.81 -3.45 -32.21
C SER A 298 -15.95 -4.71 -32.44
N LYS A 299 -14.78 -4.81 -31.79
CA LYS A 299 -13.80 -5.88 -31.94
C LYS A 299 -13.82 -6.89 -30.78
N TYR A 300 -14.40 -6.53 -29.62
CA TYR A 300 -14.36 -7.33 -28.39
C TYR A 300 -15.74 -7.29 -27.69
N SER A 301 -16.75 -7.82 -28.37
CA SER A 301 -18.17 -7.72 -27.96
C SER A 301 -18.63 -8.80 -26.99
N GLU A 302 -17.76 -9.77 -26.67
CA GLU A 302 -18.11 -10.92 -25.86
C GLU A 302 -17.58 -10.76 -24.43
N SER A 303 -18.47 -10.98 -23.47
CA SER A 303 -18.16 -11.04 -22.05
C SER A 303 -17.59 -12.42 -21.68
N ILE A 304 -16.61 -12.44 -20.77
CA ILE A 304 -15.90 -13.66 -20.37
C ILE A 304 -16.00 -13.84 -18.86
N LEU A 305 -16.44 -15.02 -18.44
CA LEU A 305 -16.30 -15.48 -17.06
C LEU A 305 -15.02 -16.32 -16.94
N GLY A 306 -14.08 -15.87 -16.13
CA GLY A 306 -12.86 -16.60 -15.81
C GLY A 306 -13.02 -17.47 -14.58
N VAL A 307 -12.80 -18.77 -14.71
CA VAL A 307 -12.77 -19.74 -13.61
C VAL A 307 -11.33 -20.16 -13.37
N VAL A 308 -10.74 -19.75 -12.24
CA VAL A 308 -9.31 -19.89 -11.99
C VAL A 308 -9.02 -21.04 -11.03
N ASP A 309 -8.04 -21.87 -11.38
CA ASP A 309 -7.42 -22.84 -10.48
C ASP A 309 -5.88 -22.69 -10.55
N ALA A 310 -5.24 -22.45 -9.41
CA ALA A 310 -3.83 -22.16 -9.28
C ALA A 310 -3.06 -23.39 -8.75
N LYS A 311 -2.23 -23.98 -9.60
CA LYS A 311 -1.43 -25.16 -9.26
C LYS A 311 -0.02 -24.77 -8.85
N SER A 312 0.23 -24.85 -7.54
CA SER A 312 1.53 -24.52 -6.96
C SER A 312 2.66 -25.51 -7.29
N ALA A 313 2.36 -26.73 -7.75
CA ALA A 313 3.35 -27.80 -7.97
C ALA A 313 4.58 -27.35 -8.79
N ASP A 314 5.80 -27.82 -8.41
CA ASP A 314 7.07 -27.51 -9.08
C ASP A 314 7.00 -27.65 -10.61
N ARG A 315 6.20 -28.60 -11.06
CA ARG A 315 5.76 -28.75 -12.44
C ARG A 315 4.31 -29.23 -12.40
N ALA A 316 3.44 -28.64 -13.23
CA ALA A 316 2.06 -29.10 -13.35
C ALA A 316 2.03 -30.59 -13.74
N LYS A 317 1.29 -31.40 -12.98
CA LYS A 317 1.15 -32.86 -13.19
C LYS A 317 -0.25 -33.18 -13.71
N PHE A 318 -0.65 -32.53 -14.80
CA PHE A 318 -1.98 -32.69 -15.41
C PHE A 318 -2.35 -34.15 -15.74
N GLY A 319 -1.36 -35.02 -15.95
CA GLY A 319 -1.60 -36.45 -16.21
C GLY A 319 -2.24 -37.25 -15.06
N ARG A 320 -2.34 -36.69 -13.85
CA ARG A 320 -3.00 -37.32 -12.67
C ARG A 320 -4.27 -36.60 -12.23
N GLU A 321 -4.66 -35.55 -12.94
CA GLU A 321 -5.83 -34.76 -12.61
C GLU A 321 -7.07 -35.47 -13.14
N GLU A 322 -8.07 -35.67 -12.27
CA GLU A 322 -9.35 -36.22 -12.67
C GLU A 322 -10.13 -35.12 -13.40
N ALA A 323 -10.47 -35.38 -14.67
CA ALA A 323 -11.23 -34.43 -15.48
C ALA A 323 -12.68 -34.29 -14.99
N ARG A 324 -13.22 -35.32 -14.32
CA ARG A 324 -14.61 -35.43 -13.90
C ARG A 324 -14.75 -35.20 -12.39
N GLY A 325 -15.73 -34.42 -11.97
CA GLY A 325 -16.01 -34.10 -10.56
C GLY A 325 -15.77 -32.63 -10.26
N LYS A 326 -14.58 -32.29 -9.72
CA LYS A 326 -14.21 -30.93 -9.28
C LYS A 326 -14.49 -29.85 -10.32
N HIS A 327 -14.04 -30.05 -11.56
CA HIS A 327 -14.09 -29.03 -12.61
C HIS A 327 -15.47 -28.90 -13.28
N ASP A 328 -16.23 -29.99 -13.34
CA ASP A 328 -17.61 -29.98 -13.86
C ASP A 328 -18.53 -29.21 -12.90
N GLU A 329 -18.36 -29.41 -11.59
CA GLU A 329 -19.11 -28.72 -10.55
C GLU A 329 -18.88 -27.20 -10.56
N TYR A 330 -17.66 -26.77 -10.91
CA TYR A 330 -17.32 -25.34 -11.04
C TYR A 330 -18.12 -24.66 -12.15
N LEU A 331 -18.13 -25.30 -13.33
CA LEU A 331 -18.80 -24.78 -14.52
C LEU A 331 -20.32 -24.80 -14.33
N GLU A 332 -20.88 -25.88 -13.79
CA GLU A 332 -22.33 -25.96 -13.50
C GLU A 332 -22.79 -24.91 -12.47
N ARG A 333 -21.95 -24.53 -11.51
CA ARG A 333 -22.28 -23.52 -10.49
C ARG A 333 -22.21 -22.10 -11.06
N ALA A 334 -21.20 -21.82 -11.87
CA ALA A 334 -21.09 -20.56 -12.63
C ALA A 334 -22.34 -20.30 -13.48
N GLU A 335 -22.89 -21.34 -14.13
CA GLU A 335 -24.15 -21.24 -14.89
C GLU A 335 -25.39 -20.97 -14.01
N ARG A 336 -25.44 -21.52 -12.79
CA ARG A 336 -26.59 -21.38 -11.87
C ARG A 336 -26.66 -20.00 -11.19
N GLU A 337 -25.52 -19.36 -10.95
CA GLU A 337 -25.44 -18.05 -10.27
C GLU A 337 -25.81 -16.84 -11.17
N SER A 338 -26.37 -17.08 -12.36
CA SER A 338 -27.02 -16.05 -13.21
C SER A 338 -26.12 -14.92 -13.73
N ILE A 339 -24.80 -15.13 -13.86
CA ILE A 339 -23.93 -14.21 -14.60
C ILE A 339 -24.07 -14.54 -16.09
N ASN A 340 -24.93 -13.81 -16.81
CA ASN A 340 -25.01 -13.93 -18.27
C ASN A 340 -23.65 -13.55 -18.87
N THR A 341 -22.90 -14.55 -19.35
CA THR A 341 -21.64 -14.37 -20.07
C THR A 341 -21.67 -15.09 -21.40
N ASP A 342 -20.87 -14.62 -22.36
CA ASP A 342 -20.83 -15.18 -23.72
C ASP A 342 -19.81 -16.31 -23.86
N GLN A 343 -18.78 -16.33 -23.00
CA GLN A 343 -17.74 -17.35 -22.98
C GLN A 343 -17.25 -17.65 -21.56
N VAL A 344 -16.73 -18.87 -21.36
CA VAL A 344 -16.10 -19.30 -20.10
C VAL A 344 -14.62 -19.64 -20.32
N ALA A 345 -13.74 -18.88 -19.66
CA ALA A 345 -12.30 -19.13 -19.66
C ALA A 345 -11.91 -19.94 -18.41
N HIS A 346 -11.75 -21.26 -18.56
CA HIS A 346 -11.16 -22.09 -17.52
C HIS A 346 -9.65 -21.83 -17.47
N ALA A 347 -9.19 -21.11 -16.45
CA ALA A 347 -7.84 -20.58 -16.34
C ALA A 347 -7.00 -21.35 -15.31
N PHE A 348 -5.88 -21.94 -15.75
CA PHE A 348 -4.90 -22.55 -14.86
C PHE A 348 -3.68 -21.65 -14.69
N VAL A 349 -3.26 -21.43 -13.44
CA VAL A 349 -2.01 -20.73 -13.14
C VAL A 349 -0.97 -21.72 -12.64
N ILE A 350 0.15 -21.81 -13.36
CA ILE A 350 1.21 -22.78 -13.08
C ILE A 350 2.57 -22.10 -12.93
N LEU A 351 3.48 -22.72 -12.17
CA LEU A 351 4.87 -22.25 -12.09
C LEU A 351 5.67 -22.57 -13.36
N GLU A 352 5.51 -23.79 -13.89
CA GLU A 352 6.24 -24.28 -15.05
C GLU A 352 5.53 -25.47 -15.69
N PHE A 353 5.61 -25.56 -17.02
CA PHE A 353 5.13 -26.71 -17.77
C PHE A 353 6.01 -27.95 -17.56
N LYS A 354 5.38 -29.13 -17.57
CA LYS A 354 6.06 -30.42 -17.60
C LYS A 354 5.95 -31.07 -18.98
N GLY A 355 7.01 -31.00 -19.79
CA GLY A 355 7.00 -31.64 -21.11
C GLY A 355 5.90 -31.05 -21.99
N GLN A 356 4.99 -31.88 -22.51
CA GLN A 356 3.85 -31.49 -23.37
C GLN A 356 2.50 -31.92 -22.77
N GLN A 357 2.41 -32.07 -21.44
CA GLN A 357 1.25 -32.63 -20.75
C GLN A 357 -0.01 -31.76 -20.83
N GLU A 358 0.14 -30.46 -21.11
CA GLU A 358 -0.96 -29.53 -21.28
C GLU A 358 -1.87 -29.88 -22.48
N ILE A 359 -1.30 -30.49 -23.53
CA ILE A 359 -2.08 -30.92 -24.70
C ILE A 359 -2.96 -32.12 -24.33
N GLU A 360 -2.39 -33.11 -23.64
CA GLU A 360 -3.14 -34.29 -23.20
C GLU A 360 -4.21 -33.95 -22.15
N PHE A 361 -3.95 -32.92 -21.34
CA PHE A 361 -4.90 -32.41 -20.39
C PHE A 361 -6.08 -31.72 -21.07
N PHE A 362 -5.78 -30.80 -22.00
CA PHE A 362 -6.80 -30.16 -22.82
C PHE A 362 -7.67 -31.19 -23.53
N ASP A 363 -7.06 -32.19 -24.20
CA ASP A 363 -7.80 -33.22 -24.93
C ASP A 363 -8.79 -33.98 -24.04
N LYS A 364 -8.51 -34.14 -22.74
CA LYS A 364 -9.43 -34.74 -21.78
C LYS A 364 -10.54 -33.78 -21.34
N MET A 365 -10.20 -32.51 -21.08
CA MET A 365 -11.17 -31.51 -20.64
C MET A 365 -12.13 -31.08 -21.76
N ASP A 366 -11.65 -31.06 -22.99
CA ASP A 366 -12.41 -30.70 -24.20
C ASP A 366 -13.61 -31.64 -24.45
N GLU A 367 -13.57 -32.86 -23.90
CA GLU A 367 -14.70 -33.81 -23.90
C GLU A 367 -15.87 -33.35 -23.02
N PHE A 368 -15.62 -32.48 -22.04
CA PHE A 368 -16.59 -31.99 -21.05
C PHE A 368 -17.00 -30.53 -21.29
N TYR A 369 -16.23 -29.78 -22.09
CA TYR A 369 -16.54 -28.41 -22.42
C TYR A 369 -17.65 -28.30 -23.46
N ASP A 370 -18.57 -27.37 -23.23
CA ASP A 370 -19.48 -26.89 -24.26
C ASP A 370 -18.73 -26.06 -25.32
N GLU A 371 -19.44 -25.51 -26.32
CA GLU A 371 -18.81 -24.76 -27.41
C GLU A 371 -18.18 -23.43 -26.96
N GLU A 372 -18.67 -22.85 -25.86
CA GLU A 372 -18.34 -21.52 -25.34
C GLU A 372 -17.26 -21.56 -24.23
N THR A 373 -16.87 -22.77 -23.79
CA THR A 373 -15.82 -22.98 -22.80
C THR A 373 -14.47 -23.30 -23.45
N HIS A 374 -13.41 -22.67 -22.95
CA HIS A 374 -12.03 -22.88 -23.40
C HIS A 374 -11.02 -22.88 -22.25
N LEU A 375 -9.83 -23.41 -22.52
CA LEU A 375 -8.75 -23.55 -21.54
C LEU A 375 -7.67 -22.49 -21.76
N VAL A 376 -7.36 -21.74 -20.70
CA VAL A 376 -6.27 -20.78 -20.67
C VAL A 376 -5.25 -21.23 -19.62
N ILE A 377 -3.96 -21.31 -19.98
CA ILE A 377 -2.90 -21.69 -19.04
C ILE A 377 -1.90 -20.55 -18.95
N PHE A 378 -1.86 -19.88 -17.80
CA PHE A 378 -0.89 -18.84 -17.47
C PHE A 378 0.30 -19.42 -16.72
N THR A 379 1.49 -18.98 -17.09
CA THR A 379 2.67 -19.17 -16.24
C THR A 379 2.82 -18.02 -15.25
N ALA A 380 3.36 -18.29 -14.06
CA ALA A 380 3.56 -17.25 -13.04
C ALA A 380 4.42 -16.07 -13.54
N ASP A 381 5.39 -16.30 -14.43
CA ASP A 381 6.19 -15.25 -15.06
C ASP A 381 5.41 -14.43 -16.12
N ALA A 382 4.38 -15.00 -16.73
CA ALA A 382 3.46 -14.27 -17.60
C ALA A 382 2.58 -13.32 -16.78
N LEU A 383 2.02 -13.80 -15.67
CA LEU A 383 1.27 -12.95 -14.73
C LEU A 383 2.14 -11.86 -14.14
N ALA A 384 3.39 -12.17 -13.77
CA ALA A 384 4.33 -11.17 -13.28
C ALA A 384 4.60 -10.07 -14.31
N MET A 385 4.76 -10.43 -15.59
CA MET A 385 4.94 -9.45 -16.66
C MET A 385 3.69 -8.59 -16.88
N LEU A 386 2.51 -9.21 -16.82
CA LEU A 386 1.24 -8.51 -16.99
C LEU A 386 0.99 -7.52 -15.84
N MET A 387 1.21 -7.95 -14.60
CA MET A 387 1.15 -7.06 -13.43
C MET A 387 2.22 -5.97 -13.46
N ALA A 388 3.42 -6.26 -13.95
CA ALA A 388 4.47 -5.26 -14.07
C ALA A 388 4.09 -4.18 -15.10
N ALA A 389 3.41 -4.55 -16.18
CA ALA A 389 2.89 -3.60 -17.16
C ALA A 389 1.73 -2.77 -16.58
N TYR A 390 0.81 -3.40 -15.84
CA TYR A 390 -0.31 -2.72 -15.17
C TYR A 390 0.16 -1.70 -14.12
N LEU A 391 1.12 -2.08 -13.27
CA LEU A 391 1.65 -1.23 -12.20
C LEU A 391 2.68 -0.19 -12.69
N ALA A 392 3.07 -0.23 -13.96
CA ALA A 392 3.95 0.77 -14.57
C ALA A 392 3.11 1.85 -15.23
N ALA A 393 2.91 2.98 -14.53
CA ALA A 393 2.03 4.07 -14.96
C ALA A 393 2.28 4.53 -16.42
N THR A 394 3.55 4.58 -16.86
CA THR A 394 3.88 4.94 -18.24
C THR A 394 3.41 3.92 -19.27
N VAL A 395 3.49 2.62 -18.95
CA VAL A 395 3.06 1.55 -19.85
C VAL A 395 1.55 1.42 -19.83
N ALA A 396 0.94 1.40 -18.64
CA ALA A 396 -0.51 1.31 -18.47
C ALA A 396 -1.23 2.47 -19.16
N ASN A 397 -0.79 3.71 -18.94
CA ASN A 397 -1.38 4.90 -19.56
C ASN A 397 -1.24 4.87 -21.09
N GLU A 398 -0.10 4.49 -21.65
CA GLU A 398 0.04 4.38 -23.12
C GLU A 398 -0.88 3.29 -23.69
N LEU A 399 -1.02 2.15 -23.01
CA LEU A 399 -1.92 1.08 -23.45
C LEU A 399 -3.39 1.51 -23.37
N GLU A 400 -3.78 2.23 -22.32
CA GLU A 400 -5.11 2.84 -22.18
C GLU A 400 -5.35 3.88 -23.27
N LEU A 401 -4.40 4.78 -23.54
CA LEU A 401 -4.52 5.75 -24.64
C LEU A 401 -4.67 5.10 -26.01
N ILE A 402 -4.08 3.92 -26.19
CA ILE A 402 -4.19 3.17 -27.44
C ILE A 402 -5.50 2.39 -27.54
N ARG A 403 -6.00 1.81 -26.45
CA ARG A 403 -7.10 0.82 -26.45
C ARG A 403 -8.37 1.25 -25.70
N GLY A 404 -8.40 2.46 -25.13
CA GLY A 404 -9.46 2.92 -24.23
C GLY A 404 -9.33 2.41 -22.80
N ASP A 405 -8.79 1.20 -22.60
CA ASP A 405 -8.72 0.50 -21.32
C ASP A 405 -7.56 -0.52 -21.35
N PHE A 406 -6.83 -0.67 -20.24
CA PHE A 406 -5.80 -1.69 -20.09
C PHE A 406 -6.37 -3.11 -20.30
N ARG A 407 -7.60 -3.37 -19.84
CA ARG A 407 -8.31 -4.65 -20.01
C ARG A 407 -8.52 -4.98 -21.48
N SER A 408 -8.84 -4.00 -22.32
CA SER A 408 -8.92 -4.16 -23.78
C SER A 408 -7.57 -4.57 -24.39
N ALA A 409 -6.45 -4.08 -23.83
CA ALA A 409 -5.12 -4.43 -24.31
C ALA A 409 -4.75 -5.90 -24.02
N ILE A 410 -5.26 -6.46 -22.93
CA ILE A 410 -4.97 -7.84 -22.50
C ILE A 410 -6.10 -8.84 -22.83
N TYR A 411 -7.27 -8.37 -23.27
CA TYR A 411 -8.42 -9.20 -23.68
C TYR A 411 -8.04 -10.37 -24.59
N PRO A 412 -7.16 -10.20 -25.62
CA PRO A 412 -6.76 -11.30 -26.47
C PRO A 412 -6.07 -12.46 -25.74
N LEU A 413 -5.60 -12.29 -24.50
CA LEU A 413 -5.01 -13.37 -23.69
C LEU A 413 -6.06 -14.33 -23.11
N PHE A 414 -7.34 -13.95 -23.17
CA PHE A 414 -8.45 -14.69 -22.56
C PHE A 414 -9.49 -15.16 -23.57
N GLU A 415 -9.47 -14.70 -24.82
CA GLU A 415 -10.46 -15.06 -25.87
C GLU A 415 -9.79 -15.78 -27.06
N PRO A 416 -10.24 -16.99 -27.46
CA PRO A 416 -9.58 -17.82 -28.48
C PRO A 416 -9.39 -17.18 -29.85
N THR A 417 -10.36 -16.44 -30.35
CA THR A 417 -10.36 -15.86 -31.70
C THR A 417 -9.39 -14.69 -31.77
N ALA A 418 -9.50 -13.76 -30.82
CA ALA A 418 -8.62 -12.63 -30.63
C ALA A 418 -7.18 -13.08 -30.36
N PHE A 419 -6.96 -14.15 -29.58
CA PHE A 419 -5.63 -14.72 -29.36
C PHE A 419 -4.98 -15.18 -30.67
N ARG A 420 -5.74 -15.83 -31.55
CA ARG A 420 -5.28 -16.27 -32.88
C ARG A 420 -5.05 -15.11 -33.83
N ASP A 421 -6.00 -14.17 -33.90
CA ASP A 421 -5.93 -12.99 -34.77
C ASP A 421 -4.78 -12.07 -34.36
N ALA A 422 -4.40 -12.11 -33.09
CA ALA A 422 -3.20 -11.48 -32.57
C ALA A 422 -1.89 -12.19 -32.95
N GLY A 423 -1.98 -13.39 -33.54
CA GLY A 423 -0.83 -14.23 -33.85
C GLY A 423 -0.11 -14.74 -32.60
N LEU A 424 -0.80 -14.80 -31.46
CA LEU A 424 -0.23 -15.23 -30.17
C LEU A 424 -0.08 -16.75 -30.11
N ALA A 425 -0.99 -17.50 -30.74
CA ALA A 425 -0.89 -18.97 -30.89
C ALA A 425 0.37 -19.45 -31.65
N ARG A 426 1.09 -18.54 -32.31
CA ARG A 426 2.36 -18.83 -33.00
C ARG A 426 3.60 -18.45 -32.20
N VAL A 427 3.43 -17.92 -30.99
CA VAL A 427 4.56 -17.64 -30.10
C VAL A 427 4.94 -18.94 -29.42
N GLU A 428 6.09 -19.47 -29.79
CA GLU A 428 6.48 -20.80 -29.37
C GLU A 428 7.06 -20.81 -27.96
N ARG A 429 6.59 -21.77 -27.17
CA ARG A 429 7.27 -22.24 -25.95
C ARG A 429 8.32 -23.29 -26.34
N GLU A 430 9.46 -23.25 -25.67
CA GLU A 430 10.50 -24.27 -25.84
C GLU A 430 10.08 -25.56 -25.11
N VAL A 431 9.84 -26.64 -25.87
CA VAL A 431 9.49 -27.96 -25.32
C VAL A 431 10.63 -29.00 -25.43
N GLY A 432 11.76 -28.59 -26.01
CA GLY A 432 12.94 -29.44 -26.18
C GLY A 432 12.84 -30.31 -27.43
N GLN A 433 12.69 -31.63 -27.23
CA GLN A 433 12.54 -32.58 -28.35
C GLN A 433 11.13 -32.50 -28.95
N LEU A 434 11.00 -32.74 -30.26
CA LEU A 434 9.73 -32.77 -31.00
C LEU A 434 8.98 -31.43 -31.02
N GLN A 435 9.70 -30.32 -31.18
CA GLN A 435 9.15 -28.95 -31.22
C GLN A 435 8.14 -28.75 -32.37
N GLU A 436 8.44 -29.28 -33.56
CA GLU A 436 7.55 -29.16 -34.74
C GLU A 436 6.25 -29.94 -34.52
N ASP A 437 6.34 -31.21 -34.11
CA ASP A 437 5.17 -32.04 -33.79
C ASP A 437 4.31 -31.41 -32.69
N TYR A 438 4.94 -30.84 -31.66
CA TYR A 438 4.24 -30.12 -30.60
C TYR A 438 3.46 -28.92 -31.15
N ARG A 439 4.11 -28.11 -31.99
CA ARG A 439 3.51 -26.93 -32.60
C ARG A 439 2.29 -27.30 -33.43
N ASP A 440 2.40 -28.33 -34.27
CA ASP A 440 1.31 -28.77 -35.12
C ASP A 440 0.13 -29.30 -34.29
N ARG A 441 0.41 -30.06 -33.23
CA ARG A 441 -0.63 -30.49 -32.26
C ARG A 441 -1.27 -29.29 -31.57
N TYR A 442 -0.49 -28.33 -31.11
CA TYR A 442 -1.00 -27.14 -30.43
C TYR A 442 -1.93 -26.32 -31.35
N LEU A 443 -1.51 -26.05 -32.59
CA LEU A 443 -2.29 -25.26 -33.54
C LEU A 443 -3.61 -25.92 -33.98
N GLN A 444 -3.74 -27.24 -33.83
CA GLN A 444 -4.99 -27.96 -34.08
C GLN A 444 -6.03 -27.78 -32.97
N ARG A 445 -5.68 -27.15 -31.84
CA ARG A 445 -6.54 -27.01 -30.65
C ARG A 445 -6.91 -25.55 -30.44
N PRO A 446 -7.94 -25.05 -31.14
CA PRO A 446 -8.27 -23.64 -31.09
C PRO A 446 -8.72 -23.16 -29.71
N ARG A 447 -9.28 -24.03 -28.86
CA ARG A 447 -9.73 -23.63 -27.51
C ARG A 447 -8.64 -23.76 -26.43
N LEU A 448 -7.38 -23.92 -26.82
CA LEU A 448 -6.24 -23.98 -25.91
C LEU A 448 -5.34 -22.74 -26.04
N LEU A 449 -5.33 -21.89 -25.02
CA LEU A 449 -4.51 -20.69 -24.95
C LEU A 449 -3.37 -20.93 -23.96
N ILE A 450 -2.13 -20.86 -24.45
CA ILE A 450 -0.94 -20.98 -23.61
C ILE A 450 -0.31 -19.60 -23.47
N VAL A 451 -0.41 -19.01 -22.27
CA VAL A 451 0.06 -17.65 -22.00
C VAL A 451 1.33 -17.70 -21.16
N HIS A 452 2.47 -17.67 -21.85
CA HIS A 452 3.80 -17.53 -21.23
C HIS A 452 4.36 -16.11 -21.44
N ARG A 453 5.45 -15.75 -20.74
CA ARG A 453 6.01 -14.39 -20.78
C ARG A 453 6.16 -13.78 -22.18
N ARG A 454 6.69 -14.52 -23.16
CA ARG A 454 6.87 -14.02 -24.54
C ARG A 454 5.53 -13.73 -25.25
N VAL A 455 4.46 -14.43 -24.89
CA VAL A 455 3.10 -14.18 -25.40
C VAL A 455 2.60 -12.82 -24.91
N VAL A 456 2.73 -12.57 -23.60
CA VAL A 456 2.37 -11.29 -22.98
C VAL A 456 3.20 -10.17 -23.59
N GLU A 457 4.52 -10.34 -23.67
CA GLU A 457 5.42 -9.36 -24.30
C GLU A 457 4.99 -8.98 -25.72
N LYS A 458 4.72 -9.98 -26.56
CA LYS A 458 4.29 -9.75 -27.95
C LYS A 458 2.95 -9.02 -28.01
N GLN A 459 2.01 -9.38 -27.15
CA GLN A 459 0.70 -8.73 -27.13
C GLN A 459 0.81 -7.25 -26.73
N LEU A 460 1.57 -6.94 -25.67
CA LEU A 460 1.80 -5.57 -25.23
C LEU A 460 2.53 -4.75 -26.31
N GLN A 461 3.58 -5.30 -26.93
CA GLN A 461 4.30 -4.64 -28.03
C GLN A 461 3.39 -4.40 -29.24
N ARG A 462 2.50 -5.35 -29.57
CA ARG A 462 1.53 -5.19 -30.65
C ARG A 462 0.55 -4.05 -30.37
N CYS A 463 0.08 -3.92 -29.12
CA CYS A 463 -0.74 -2.78 -28.72
C CYS A 463 0.04 -1.47 -28.85
N LEU A 464 1.26 -1.38 -28.32
CA LEU A 464 2.09 -0.18 -28.43
C LEU A 464 2.39 0.24 -29.89
N ALA A 465 2.36 -0.71 -30.83
CA ALA A 465 2.59 -0.46 -32.24
C ALA A 465 1.30 -0.20 -33.05
N SER A 466 0.10 -0.30 -32.46
CA SER A 466 -1.15 -0.04 -33.17
C SER A 466 -1.54 1.42 -33.15
N GLU A 467 -2.36 1.84 -34.11
CA GLU A 467 -3.00 3.16 -34.13
C GLU A 467 -3.81 3.36 -32.85
N LYS A 468 -3.72 4.57 -32.29
CA LYS A 468 -4.40 4.93 -31.04
C LYS A 468 -5.89 5.08 -31.27
N GLU A 469 -6.70 4.27 -30.60
CA GLU A 469 -8.15 4.28 -30.75
C GLU A 469 -8.78 5.56 -30.19
N ILE A 470 -8.13 6.21 -29.20
CA ILE A 470 -8.64 7.45 -28.60
C ILE A 470 -8.29 8.70 -29.43
N GLU A 471 -7.20 8.70 -30.21
CA GLU A 471 -6.81 9.89 -31.00
C GLU A 471 -7.92 10.37 -31.96
N PRO A 472 -8.59 9.50 -32.73
CA PRO A 472 -9.74 9.89 -33.57
C PRO A 472 -10.94 10.45 -32.77
N ILE A 473 -11.10 10.06 -31.51
CA ILE A 473 -12.17 10.57 -30.62
C ILE A 473 -11.83 12.01 -30.22
N PHE A 474 -10.59 12.26 -29.79
CA PHE A 474 -10.12 13.61 -29.49
C PHE A 474 -10.16 14.51 -30.73
N GLU A 475 -9.70 14.04 -31.89
CA GLU A 475 -9.76 14.79 -33.14
C GLU A 475 -11.18 15.21 -33.48
N ARG A 476 -12.18 14.34 -33.32
CA ARG A 476 -13.60 14.70 -33.51
C ARG A 476 -14.08 15.71 -32.48
N TYR A 477 -13.75 15.51 -31.20
CA TYR A 477 -14.16 16.41 -30.12
C TYR A 477 -13.60 17.83 -30.33
N PHE A 478 -12.34 17.94 -30.75
CA PHE A 478 -11.69 19.22 -31.02
C PHE A 478 -12.04 19.80 -32.40
N ALA A 479 -12.48 19.00 -33.37
CA ALA A 479 -12.91 19.48 -34.67
C ALA A 479 -14.16 20.38 -34.61
N ASP A 480 -15.03 20.16 -33.62
CA ASP A 480 -16.26 20.93 -33.42
C ASP A 480 -16.07 22.14 -32.48
N MET A 481 -14.87 22.37 -31.94
CA MET A 481 -14.60 23.57 -31.15
C MET A 481 -14.28 24.77 -32.05
N PRO A 482 -14.92 25.94 -31.82
CA PRO A 482 -14.56 27.16 -32.54
C PRO A 482 -13.10 27.50 -32.25
N LEU A 483 -12.31 27.64 -33.32
CA LEU A 483 -10.95 28.18 -33.24
C LEU A 483 -11.03 29.56 -32.54
N ILE A 484 -10.40 29.67 -31.37
CA ILE A 484 -10.28 30.93 -30.62
C ILE A 484 -9.27 31.85 -31.30
#